data_AF-A0AAW0KTF8-F1
#
_entry.id   AF-A0AAW0KTF8-F1
#
_cell.length_a   1.000
_cell.length_b   1.000
_cell.length_c   1.000
_cell.angle_alpha   90.00
_cell.angle_beta   90.00
_cell.angle_gamma   90.00
#
_symmetry.space_group_name_H-M   'P 1'
#
loop_
_entity.id
_entity.type
_entity.pdbx_description
1 polymer ?
#
loop_
_entity_poly.entity_id
_entity_poly.type
_entity_poly.pdbx_seq_one_letter_code
_entity_poly.pdbx_strand_id
1 'polypeptide(L)'
;MEVGSNLFQFKFKSEFELDRVVRGGPWSFDNQVLMLRRWQPRMTAANVKFDSMALWIQIWGAPFDMVSPKVATKIDKRMGDVVEVEKRTGQDTQHLFMRVKVALPTSKPLRRGAFLGSSDGQNTWVHFKYERLPMFCHFCEIMGHDLKNCAQHYASRKNGVEEACQYGEWLKATGGQS
;
A
#
# COMPACT_ATOMS: atom_id res chain seq x y z
N MET A 1 19.63 -14.63 -9.45
CA MET A 1 19.53 -15.96 -10.10
C MET A 1 18.06 -16.25 -10.33
N GLU A 2 17.65 -16.57 -11.55
CA GLU A 2 16.28 -17.04 -11.81
C GLU A 2 16.12 -18.45 -11.25
N VAL A 3 15.04 -18.69 -10.50
CA VAL A 3 14.78 -19.96 -9.82
C VAL A 3 13.38 -20.52 -10.13
N GLY A 4 12.70 -19.90 -11.09
CA GLY A 4 11.36 -20.26 -11.58
C GLY A 4 10.82 -19.18 -12.50
N SER A 5 9.69 -19.44 -13.14
CA SER A 5 9.05 -18.48 -14.03
C SER A 5 8.71 -17.18 -13.29
N ASN A 6 9.32 -16.07 -13.74
CA ASN A 6 9.20 -14.75 -13.11
C ASN A 6 9.56 -14.75 -11.61
N LEU A 7 10.48 -15.62 -11.20
CA LEU A 7 10.93 -15.76 -9.82
C LEU A 7 12.44 -15.66 -9.72
N PHE A 8 12.90 -14.68 -8.95
CA PHE A 8 14.31 -14.36 -8.81
C PHE A 8 14.76 -14.48 -7.35
N GLN A 9 15.91 -15.11 -7.14
CA GLN A 9 16.59 -15.16 -5.85
C GLN A 9 17.75 -14.16 -5.83
N PHE A 10 17.76 -13.35 -4.77
CA PHE A 10 18.84 -12.43 -4.41
C PHE A 10 19.51 -12.92 -3.14
N LYS A 11 20.85 -12.86 -3.11
CA LYS A 11 21.67 -13.15 -1.93
C LYS A 11 22.44 -11.90 -1.55
N PHE A 12 22.38 -11.52 -0.29
CA PHE A 12 23.06 -10.35 0.25
C PHE A 12 24.23 -10.79 1.13
N LYS A 13 25.28 -9.96 1.22
CA LYS A 13 26.45 -10.27 2.05
C LYS A 13 26.19 -10.03 3.53
N SER A 14 25.22 -9.17 3.85
CA SER A 14 24.83 -8.85 5.22
C SER A 14 23.31 -8.71 5.35
N GLU A 15 22.82 -8.89 6.57
CA GLU A 15 21.42 -8.63 6.92
C GLU A 15 21.05 -7.15 6.74
N PHE A 16 21.99 -6.24 7.01
CA PHE A 16 21.80 -4.80 6.83
C PHE A 16 21.47 -4.44 5.37
N GLU A 17 22.21 -4.99 4.39
CA GLU A 17 21.92 -4.75 2.97
C GLU A 17 20.56 -5.31 2.56
N LEU A 18 20.22 -6.51 3.04
CA LEU A 18 18.93 -7.13 2.80
C LEU A 18 17.80 -6.25 3.34
N ASP A 19 17.90 -5.82 4.60
CA ASP A 19 16.89 -4.99 5.24
C ASP A 19 16.76 -3.63 4.55
N ARG A 20 17.86 -3.03 4.12
CA ARG A 20 17.85 -1.79 3.32
C ARG A 20 17.05 -1.96 2.02
N VAL A 21 17.26 -3.07 1.29
CA VAL A 21 16.53 -3.34 0.04
C VAL A 21 15.06 -3.64 0.32
N VAL A 22 14.74 -4.50 1.29
CA VAL A 22 13.35 -4.83 1.64
C VAL A 22 12.59 -3.58 2.10
N ARG A 23 13.21 -2.74 2.93
CA ARG A 23 12.60 -1.49 3.42
C ARG A 23 12.54 -0.38 2.37
N GLY A 24 13.42 -0.37 1.36
CA GLY A 24 13.42 0.66 0.31
C GLY A 24 12.23 0.60 -0.65
N GLY A 25 11.54 -0.55 -0.73
CA GLY A 25 10.42 -0.78 -1.65
C GLY A 25 9.18 0.11 -1.40
N PRO A 26 8.18 0.11 -2.29
CA PRO A 26 8.08 -0.77 -3.46
C PRO A 26 9.12 -0.43 -4.53
N TRP A 27 9.66 -1.47 -5.16
CA TRP A 27 10.57 -1.33 -6.30
C TRP A 27 9.79 -1.55 -7.58
N SER A 28 10.10 -0.77 -8.61
CA SER A 28 9.55 -0.99 -9.94
C SER A 28 10.67 -1.13 -10.96
N PHE A 29 10.43 -1.96 -11.96
CA PHE A 29 11.27 -2.15 -13.12
C PHE A 29 10.36 -2.28 -14.34
N ASP A 30 10.62 -1.50 -15.39
CA ASP A 30 9.80 -1.46 -16.62
C ASP A 30 8.29 -1.31 -16.34
N ASN A 31 7.94 -0.38 -15.44
CA ASN A 31 6.57 -0.12 -15.01
C ASN A 31 5.85 -1.32 -14.34
N GLN A 32 6.59 -2.37 -13.97
CA GLN A 32 6.11 -3.52 -13.20
C GLN A 32 6.68 -3.48 -11.78
N VAL A 33 5.91 -3.93 -10.80
CA VAL A 33 6.36 -3.98 -9.41
C VAL A 33 7.17 -5.24 -9.15
N LEU A 34 8.32 -5.08 -8.52
CA LEU A 34 9.08 -6.19 -7.96
C LEU A 34 8.59 -6.48 -6.53
N MET A 35 7.84 -7.56 -6.37
CA MET A 35 7.41 -8.03 -5.04
C MET A 35 8.55 -8.79 -4.36
N LEU A 36 8.95 -8.33 -3.18
CA LEU A 36 10.04 -8.95 -2.41
C LEU A 36 9.48 -9.77 -1.26
N ARG A 37 10.04 -10.97 -1.07
CA ARG A 37 9.72 -11.84 0.07
C ARG A 37 11.01 -12.35 0.71
N ARG A 38 11.17 -12.12 2.01
CA ARG A 38 12.30 -12.67 2.77
C ARG A 38 12.15 -14.19 2.83
N TRP A 39 13.24 -14.90 2.53
CA TRP A 39 13.27 -16.37 2.62
C TRP A 39 12.96 -16.84 4.04
N GLN A 40 12.20 -17.93 4.15
CA GLN A 40 11.85 -18.57 5.41
C GLN A 40 12.18 -20.07 5.32
N PRO A 41 12.48 -20.74 6.45
CA PRO A 41 12.68 -22.19 6.45
C PRO A 41 11.51 -22.92 5.77
N ARG A 42 11.83 -23.90 4.92
CA ARG A 42 10.89 -24.67 4.08
C ARG A 42 10.26 -23.90 2.91
N MET A 43 10.68 -22.67 2.65
CA MET A 43 10.31 -21.97 1.42
C MET A 43 11.03 -22.57 0.21
N THR A 44 10.28 -22.79 -0.86
CA THR A 44 10.74 -23.30 -2.15
C THR A 44 10.17 -22.44 -3.27
N ALA A 45 10.71 -22.55 -4.49
CA ALA A 45 10.16 -21.89 -5.65
C ALA A 45 8.69 -22.28 -5.94
N ALA A 46 8.28 -23.48 -5.55
CA ALA A 46 6.92 -23.98 -5.76
C ALA A 46 5.90 -23.47 -4.74
N ASN A 47 6.33 -23.01 -3.56
CA ASN A 47 5.42 -22.62 -2.47
C ASN A 47 5.51 -21.15 -2.04
N VAL A 48 6.46 -20.39 -2.60
CA VAL A 48 6.56 -18.96 -2.34
C VAL A 48 5.29 -18.25 -2.81
N LYS A 49 4.76 -17.36 -1.96
CA LYS A 49 3.58 -16.55 -2.25
C LYS A 49 3.94 -15.08 -2.14
N PHE A 50 3.42 -14.32 -3.11
CA PHE A 50 3.50 -12.86 -3.15
C PHE A 50 2.07 -12.31 -3.02
N ASP A 51 1.59 -12.25 -1.79
CA ASP A 51 0.20 -11.91 -1.45
C ASP A 51 0.04 -10.51 -0.86
N SER A 52 1.16 -9.81 -0.63
CA SER A 52 1.20 -8.52 0.04
C SER A 52 2.30 -7.63 -0.52
N MET A 53 2.05 -6.32 -0.48
CA MET A 53 3.01 -5.30 -0.91
C MET A 53 3.05 -4.17 0.11
N ALA A 54 4.26 -3.81 0.53
CA ALA A 54 4.47 -2.72 1.48
C ALA A 54 4.46 -1.36 0.79
N LEU A 55 3.44 -0.54 1.06
CA LEU A 55 3.33 0.83 0.54
C LEU A 55 3.34 1.86 1.68
N TRP A 56 3.91 3.03 1.42
CA TRP A 56 3.72 4.19 2.27
C TRP A 56 2.33 4.80 2.00
N ILE A 57 1.62 5.12 3.07
CA ILE A 57 0.29 5.70 3.06
C ILE A 57 0.34 6.99 3.87
N GLN A 58 -0.18 8.06 3.29
CA GLN A 58 -0.39 9.35 3.92
C GLN A 58 -1.84 9.44 4.37
N ILE A 59 -2.05 9.79 5.65
CA ILE A 59 -3.36 9.94 6.29
C ILE A 59 -3.62 11.42 6.52
N TRP A 60 -4.52 12.00 5.73
CA TRP A 60 -4.80 13.42 5.66
C TRP A 60 -6.10 13.79 6.38
N GLY A 61 -6.15 15.00 6.93
CA GLY A 61 -7.37 15.57 7.54
C GLY A 61 -7.63 15.11 8.97
N ALA A 62 -6.64 14.51 9.64
CA ALA A 62 -6.76 14.19 11.07
C ALA A 62 -6.69 15.48 11.92
N PRO A 63 -7.53 15.61 12.96
CA PRO A 63 -7.40 16.68 13.96
C PRO A 63 -6.01 16.69 14.60
N PHE A 64 -5.46 17.87 14.92
CA PHE A 64 -4.08 18.01 15.40
C PHE A 64 -3.79 17.22 16.68
N ASP A 65 -4.75 17.13 17.59
CA ASP A 65 -4.72 16.35 18.83
C ASP A 65 -4.78 14.83 18.59
N MET A 66 -5.17 14.39 17.40
CA MET A 66 -5.19 12.99 16.98
C MET A 66 -4.01 12.58 16.09
N VAL A 67 -3.17 13.53 15.67
CA VAL A 67 -1.97 13.24 14.89
C VAL A 67 -0.94 12.56 15.80
N SER A 68 -0.92 11.23 15.78
CA SER A 68 0.07 10.46 16.53
C SER A 68 0.40 9.12 15.86
N PRO A 69 1.62 8.59 16.05
CA PRO A 69 2.00 7.27 15.57
C PRO A 69 1.06 6.15 16.04
N LYS A 70 0.50 6.26 17.25
CA LYS A 70 -0.45 5.30 17.82
C LYS A 70 -1.77 5.29 17.05
N VAL A 71 -2.29 6.47 16.70
CA VAL A 71 -3.54 6.61 15.95
C VAL A 71 -3.36 6.08 14.53
N ALA A 72 -2.27 6.46 13.83
CA ALA A 72 -1.94 5.90 12.51
C ALA A 72 -1.93 4.36 12.56
N THR A 73 -1.09 3.77 13.40
CA THR A 73 -0.98 2.30 13.57
C THR A 73 -2.35 1.62 13.75
N LYS A 74 -3.26 2.23 14.53
CA LYS A 74 -4.60 1.68 14.78
C LYS A 74 -5.48 1.70 13.54
N ILE A 75 -5.42 2.77 12.73
CA ILE A 75 -6.13 2.85 11.44
C ILE A 75 -5.57 1.79 10.49
N ASP A 76 -4.25 1.72 10.40
CA ASP A 76 -3.53 0.95 9.37
C ASP A 76 -3.57 -0.56 9.60
N LYS A 77 -3.63 -0.99 10.86
CA LYS A 77 -3.82 -2.42 11.21
C LYS A 77 -5.11 -3.01 10.63
N ARG A 78 -6.09 -2.17 10.26
CA ARG A 78 -7.32 -2.61 9.58
C ARG A 78 -7.13 -2.81 8.07
N MET A 79 -6.05 -2.29 7.50
CA MET A 79 -5.72 -2.41 6.09
C MET A 79 -4.76 -3.56 5.81
N GLY A 80 -3.81 -3.79 6.71
CA GLY A 80 -2.80 -4.85 6.60
C GLY A 80 -1.84 -4.82 7.77
N ASP A 81 -0.66 -5.42 7.58
CA ASP A 81 0.37 -5.45 8.62
C ASP A 81 1.19 -4.16 8.60
N VAL A 82 1.24 -3.45 9.73
CA VAL A 82 2.03 -2.22 9.86
C VAL A 82 3.51 -2.59 9.90
N VAL A 83 4.26 -2.13 8.91
CA VAL A 83 5.70 -2.38 8.75
C VAL A 83 6.53 -1.31 9.44
N GLU A 84 6.13 -0.04 9.27
CA GLU A 84 6.87 1.11 9.77
C GLU A 84 5.94 2.29 9.98
N VAL A 85 6.19 3.10 11.00
CA VAL A 85 5.47 4.37 11.20
C VAL A 85 6.51 5.46 11.19
N GLU A 86 6.28 6.50 10.39
CA GLU A 86 7.20 7.63 10.30
C GLU A 86 7.32 8.30 11.67
N LYS A 87 8.54 8.31 12.22
CA LYS A 87 8.86 9.03 13.44
C LYS A 87 9.28 10.44 13.06
N ARG A 88 8.42 11.41 13.30
CA ARG A 88 8.77 12.82 13.10
C ARG A 88 9.45 13.35 14.34
N THR A 89 10.72 13.75 14.21
CA THR A 89 11.46 14.51 15.21
C THR A 89 11.22 16.00 14.99
N GLY A 90 11.01 16.76 16.08
CA GLY A 90 10.46 18.12 16.05
C GLY A 90 11.23 19.12 15.16
N GLN A 91 10.45 20.09 14.64
CA GLN A 91 10.75 21.14 13.64
C GLN A 91 10.40 20.82 12.17
N ASP A 92 9.95 19.62 11.83
CA ASP A 92 9.48 19.34 10.47
C ASP A 92 8.14 20.06 10.18
N THR A 93 8.18 20.99 9.24
CA THR A 93 7.14 22.00 8.92
C THR A 93 5.87 21.44 8.27
N GLN A 94 5.66 20.12 8.26
CA GLN A 94 4.55 19.51 7.51
C GLN A 94 3.63 18.64 8.39
N HIS A 95 2.93 19.25 9.35
CA HIS A 95 1.87 18.61 10.16
C HIS A 95 0.60 18.20 9.38
N LEU A 96 0.65 18.12 8.05
CA LEU A 96 -0.56 18.00 7.23
C LEU A 96 -1.11 16.57 7.12
N PHE A 97 -0.29 15.55 7.40
CA PHE A 97 -0.68 14.14 7.37
C PHE A 97 0.18 13.27 8.28
N MET A 98 -0.34 12.12 8.73
CA MET A 98 0.48 11.04 9.29
C MET A 98 0.97 10.12 8.17
N ARG A 99 2.14 9.52 8.31
CA ARG A 99 2.71 8.63 7.29
C ARG A 99 3.10 7.28 7.88
N VAL A 100 2.67 6.22 7.21
CA VAL A 100 2.79 4.84 7.69
C VAL A 100 3.05 3.89 6.53
N LYS A 101 3.89 2.88 6.75
CA LYS A 101 4.15 1.82 5.79
C LYS A 101 3.37 0.58 6.18
N VAL A 102 2.55 0.09 5.26
CA VAL A 102 1.66 -1.05 5.49
C VAL A 102 1.87 -2.10 4.41
N ALA A 103 2.07 -3.36 4.81
CA ALA A 103 1.98 -4.52 3.94
C ALA A 103 0.52 -4.78 3.60
N LEU A 104 0.07 -4.27 2.46
CA LEU A 104 -1.30 -4.37 1.97
C LEU A 104 -1.50 -5.68 1.22
N PRO A 105 -2.57 -6.44 1.49
CA PRO A 105 -2.92 -7.61 0.68
C PRO A 105 -3.20 -7.20 -0.77
N THR A 106 -2.58 -7.86 -1.74
CA THR A 106 -2.74 -7.55 -3.16
C THR A 106 -4.10 -7.97 -3.71
N SER A 107 -4.79 -8.89 -3.03
CA SER A 107 -6.12 -9.38 -3.38
C SER A 107 -7.27 -8.54 -2.84
N LYS A 108 -6.99 -7.46 -2.09
CA LYS A 108 -8.02 -6.60 -1.49
C LYS A 108 -8.07 -5.23 -2.16
N PRO A 109 -9.28 -4.66 -2.27
CA PRO A 109 -9.48 -3.26 -2.61
C PRO A 109 -8.64 -2.28 -1.78
N LEU A 110 -8.11 -1.24 -2.43
CA LEU A 110 -7.49 -0.10 -1.77
C LEU A 110 -8.54 0.72 -1.01
N ARG A 111 -8.19 1.21 0.18
CA ARG A 111 -9.08 2.06 0.97
C ARG A 111 -8.90 3.53 0.64
N ARG A 112 -9.99 4.28 0.57
CA ARG A 112 -9.97 5.74 0.33
C ARG A 112 -9.71 6.57 1.59
N GLY A 113 -9.93 5.97 2.75
CA GLY A 113 -9.94 6.67 4.02
C GLY A 113 -10.56 5.84 5.13
N ALA A 114 -10.74 6.47 6.29
CA ALA A 114 -11.42 5.89 7.43
C ALA A 114 -12.03 6.99 8.31
N PHE A 115 -12.99 6.62 9.16
CA PHE A 115 -13.45 7.49 10.24
C PHE A 115 -12.54 7.34 11.47
N LEU A 116 -12.08 8.48 11.98
CA LEU A 116 -11.46 8.63 13.29
C LEU A 116 -12.53 9.02 14.31
N GLY A 117 -12.72 8.18 15.32
CA GLY A 117 -13.62 8.48 16.43
C GLY A 117 -12.89 9.19 17.56
N SER A 118 -13.46 10.30 18.00
CA SER A 118 -13.05 11.07 19.16
C SER A 118 -13.75 10.60 20.43
N SER A 119 -13.17 10.93 21.59
CA SER A 119 -13.78 10.64 22.91
C SER A 119 -15.06 11.43 23.17
N ASP A 120 -15.27 12.55 22.47
CA ASP A 120 -16.49 13.36 22.53
C ASP A 120 -17.61 12.86 21.58
N GLY A 121 -17.39 11.74 20.89
CA GLY A 121 -18.35 11.14 19.97
C GLY A 121 -18.31 11.70 18.54
N GLN A 122 -17.45 12.68 18.26
CA GLN A 122 -17.27 13.18 16.90
C GLN A 122 -16.47 12.20 16.04
N ASN A 123 -16.91 11.99 14.80
CA ASN A 123 -16.21 11.18 13.81
C ASN A 123 -15.67 12.09 12.70
N THR A 124 -14.35 12.08 12.50
CA THR A 124 -13.69 12.80 11.41
C THR A 124 -13.31 11.84 10.30
N TRP A 125 -13.73 12.09 9.07
CA TRP A 125 -13.25 11.34 7.91
C TRP A 125 -11.82 11.76 7.56
N VAL A 126 -10.90 10.79 7.55
CA VAL A 126 -9.53 11.00 7.06
C VAL A 126 -9.35 10.35 5.69
N HIS A 127 -8.58 11.01 4.83
CA HIS A 127 -8.32 10.55 3.47
C HIS A 127 -6.97 9.83 3.40
N PHE A 128 -6.89 8.78 2.59
CA PHE A 128 -5.64 8.09 2.31
C PHE A 128 -5.07 8.48 0.95
N LYS A 129 -3.75 8.65 0.90
CA LYS A 129 -2.98 8.73 -0.35
C LYS A 129 -1.83 7.74 -0.29
N TYR A 130 -1.62 6.99 -1.35
CA TYR A 130 -0.61 5.95 -1.46
C TYR A 130 0.60 6.46 -2.24
N GLU A 131 1.79 6.34 -1.67
CA GLU A 131 3.03 6.73 -2.33
C GLU A 131 3.55 5.58 -3.20
N ARG A 132 4.03 5.91 -4.41
CA ARG A 132 4.52 4.94 -5.40
C ARG A 132 3.50 3.81 -5.64
N LEU A 133 2.21 4.13 -5.60
CA LEU A 133 1.13 3.19 -5.88
C LEU A 133 1.26 2.69 -7.32
N PRO A 134 1.39 1.38 -7.56
CA PRO A 134 1.47 0.85 -8.90
C PRO A 134 0.12 0.89 -9.62
N MET A 135 0.07 0.31 -10.81
CA MET A 135 -1.18 0.11 -11.53
C MET A 135 -2.21 -0.58 -10.63
N PHE A 136 -3.42 -0.01 -10.60
CA PHE A 136 -4.58 -0.57 -9.92
C PHE A 136 -5.82 -0.30 -10.77
N CYS A 137 -6.85 -1.12 -10.56
CA CYS A 137 -8.08 -0.99 -11.30
C CYS A 137 -8.98 0.07 -10.66
N HIS A 138 -9.42 1.06 -11.44
CA HIS A 138 -10.33 2.10 -10.94
C HIS A 138 -11.78 1.62 -10.70
N PHE A 139 -12.10 0.40 -11.12
CA PHE A 139 -13.40 -0.22 -10.94
C PHE A 139 -13.45 -1.13 -9.70
N CYS A 140 -12.57 -2.15 -9.64
CA CYS A 140 -12.55 -3.11 -8.53
C CYS A 140 -11.51 -2.79 -7.45
N GLU A 141 -10.73 -1.70 -7.63
CA GLU A 141 -9.85 -1.13 -6.60
C GLU A 141 -8.64 -2.00 -6.24
N ILE A 142 -8.45 -3.11 -6.96
CA ILE A 142 -7.38 -4.08 -6.74
C ILE A 142 -6.15 -3.72 -7.59
N MET A 143 -4.97 -3.93 -7.01
CA MET A 143 -3.67 -3.68 -7.68
C MET A 143 -3.34 -4.77 -8.71
N GLY A 144 -2.55 -4.41 -9.72
CA GLY A 144 -1.96 -5.35 -10.67
C GLY A 144 -2.68 -5.51 -12.01
N HIS A 145 -3.78 -4.81 -12.25
CA HIS A 145 -4.45 -4.78 -13.55
C HIS A 145 -5.19 -3.45 -13.78
N ASP A 146 -5.50 -3.14 -15.04
CA ASP A 146 -6.27 -1.97 -15.44
C ASP A 146 -7.76 -2.30 -15.66
N LEU A 147 -8.54 -1.31 -16.07
CA LEU A 147 -9.97 -1.49 -16.33
C LEU A 147 -10.27 -2.48 -17.46
N LYS A 148 -9.38 -2.58 -18.46
CA LYS A 148 -9.54 -3.45 -19.63
C LYS A 148 -9.38 -4.93 -19.26
N ASN A 149 -8.49 -5.20 -18.31
CA ASN A 149 -8.21 -6.56 -17.82
C ASN A 149 -9.01 -6.90 -16.54
N CYS A 150 -10.00 -6.10 -16.17
CA CYS A 150 -10.79 -6.32 -14.97
C CYS A 150 -11.98 -7.26 -15.24
N ALA A 151 -11.95 -8.45 -14.65
CA ALA A 151 -13.01 -9.44 -14.77
C ALA A 151 -14.37 -8.94 -14.22
N GLN A 152 -14.35 -8.18 -13.13
CA GLN A 152 -15.58 -7.63 -12.53
C GLN A 152 -16.21 -6.57 -13.44
N HIS A 153 -15.40 -5.67 -14.01
CA HIS A 153 -15.89 -4.66 -14.95
C HIS A 153 -16.44 -5.31 -16.23
N TYR A 154 -15.78 -6.35 -16.74
CA TYR A 154 -16.27 -7.11 -17.90
C TYR A 154 -17.65 -7.74 -17.61
N ALA A 155 -17.82 -8.32 -16.41
CA ALA A 155 -19.09 -8.90 -15.98
C ALA A 155 -20.20 -7.83 -15.85
N SER A 156 -19.95 -6.69 -15.19
CA SER A 156 -20.92 -5.58 -15.08
C SER A 156 -21.37 -5.08 -16.46
N ARG A 157 -20.42 -4.88 -17.39
CA ARG A 157 -20.74 -4.46 -18.77
C ARG A 157 -21.60 -5.47 -19.52
N LYS A 158 -21.29 -6.76 -19.40
CA LYS A 158 -22.09 -7.82 -20.04
C LYS A 158 -23.53 -7.86 -19.51
N ASN A 159 -23.72 -7.49 -18.24
CA ASN A 159 -25.02 -7.43 -17.59
C ASN A 159 -25.75 -6.09 -17.83
N GLY A 160 -25.19 -5.17 -18.62
CA GLY A 160 -25.80 -3.87 -18.91
C GLY A 160 -25.74 -2.87 -17.76
N VAL A 161 -24.89 -3.10 -16.75
CA VAL A 161 -24.71 -2.20 -15.61
C VAL A 161 -23.62 -1.19 -15.93
N GLU A 162 -23.98 0.08 -16.05
CA GLU A 162 -23.03 1.20 -16.16
C GLU A 162 -22.69 1.74 -14.77
N GLU A 163 -21.71 1.10 -14.13
CA GLU A 163 -21.14 1.57 -12.87
C GLU A 163 -19.96 2.52 -13.14
N ALA A 164 -20.05 3.74 -12.60
CA ALA A 164 -18.95 4.70 -12.66
C ALA A 164 -17.78 4.24 -11.77
N CYS A 165 -16.55 4.37 -12.27
CA CYS A 165 -15.35 4.17 -11.47
C CYS A 165 -15.26 5.25 -10.38
N GLN A 166 -15.39 4.86 -9.12
CA GLN A 166 -15.33 5.79 -7.98
C GLN A 166 -13.89 6.17 -7.57
N TYR A 167 -12.90 5.60 -8.27
CA TYR A 167 -11.48 5.67 -7.93
C TYR A 167 -10.71 6.31 -9.07
N GLY A 168 -9.61 6.98 -8.74
CA GLY A 168 -8.76 7.60 -9.73
C GLY A 168 -7.39 7.98 -9.18
N GLU A 169 -6.63 8.68 -10.01
CA GLU A 169 -5.24 9.06 -9.74
C GLU A 169 -5.07 9.90 -8.46
N TRP A 170 -6.12 10.52 -7.95
CA TRP A 170 -6.12 11.27 -6.68
C TRP A 170 -5.78 10.42 -5.44
N LEU A 171 -5.87 9.09 -5.54
CA LEU A 171 -5.38 8.16 -4.52
C LEU A 171 -3.86 8.08 -4.47
N LYS A 172 -3.15 8.52 -5.51
CA LYS A 172 -1.70 8.58 -5.51
C LYS A 172 -1.24 9.84 -4.79
N ALA A 173 -0.25 9.69 -3.91
CA ALA A 173 0.41 10.84 -3.31
C ALA A 173 1.26 11.55 -4.37
N THR A 174 1.06 12.86 -4.53
CA THR A 174 1.90 13.71 -5.37
C THR A 174 3.15 14.11 -4.58
N GLY A 175 4.34 13.66 -5.00
CA GLY A 175 5.61 14.17 -4.48
C GLY A 175 6.33 13.31 -3.43
N GLY A 176 6.52 12.02 -3.68
CA GLY A 176 7.50 11.24 -2.92
C GLY A 176 8.92 11.56 -3.39
N GLN A 177 9.63 12.46 -2.72
CA GLN A 177 11.06 12.63 -2.96
C GLN A 177 11.81 11.35 -2.59
N SER A 178 12.68 10.94 -3.52
CA SER A 178 13.74 9.95 -3.41
C SER A 178 14.70 10.23 -2.26
#